data_AF-A0A2G5BIW9-F1
#
_entry.id   AF-A0A2G5BIW9-F1
#
_cell.length_a   1.000
_cell.length_b   1.000
_cell.length_c   1.000
_cell.angle_alpha   90.00
_cell.angle_beta   90.00
_cell.angle_gamma   90.00
#
_symmetry.space_group_name_H-M   'P 1'
#
loop_
_entity.id
_entity.type
_entity.pdbx_description
1 polymer ?
#
loop_
_entity_poly.entity_id
_entity_poly.type
_entity_poly.pdbx_seq_one_letter_code
_entity_poly.pdbx_strand_id
1 'polypeptide(L)'
;PRRQKIRFSDDLYTPMWVRNNGHQKEGFCDTCSPGKWLQLKNSAFWYHKQFSHGISSVSGRPFTRPLQVRHYDADLIEGLCHQCRQWVPIANAKRRNSVLWFRHAHKCHVYHK
;
A
#
# COMPACT_ATOMS: atom_id res chain seq x y z
N PRO A 1 22.50 1.88 10.27
CA PRO A 1 21.30 1.14 9.79
C PRO A 1 21.76 -0.24 9.31
N ARG A 2 20.99 -1.29 9.60
CA ARG A 2 21.33 -2.67 9.21
C ARG A 2 20.44 -3.14 8.07
N ARG A 3 20.97 -3.99 7.19
CA ARG A 3 20.15 -4.65 6.16
C ARG A 3 19.31 -5.75 6.80
N GLN A 4 18.06 -5.86 6.36
CA GLN A 4 17.16 -6.95 6.72
C GLN A 4 17.02 -7.89 5.52
N LYS A 5 16.96 -9.20 5.79
CA LYS A 5 16.68 -10.20 4.76
C LYS A 5 15.24 -10.04 4.27
N ILE A 6 15.07 -9.83 2.97
CA ILE A 6 13.77 -9.81 2.30
C ILE A 6 13.15 -11.21 2.34
N ARG A 7 11.82 -11.31 2.34
CA ARG A 7 11.12 -12.60 2.43
C ARG A 7 11.34 -13.43 1.15
N PHE A 8 11.32 -12.76 0.01
CA PHE A 8 11.56 -13.29 -1.34
C PHE A 8 12.02 -12.14 -2.24
N SER A 9 12.49 -12.47 -3.45
CA SER A 9 13.21 -11.53 -4.35
C SER A 9 12.41 -10.31 -4.82
N ASP A 10 11.08 -10.36 -4.72
CA ASP A 10 10.15 -9.36 -5.28
C ASP A 10 9.28 -8.71 -4.18
N ASP A 11 9.73 -8.81 -2.92
CA ASP A 11 9.01 -8.27 -1.77
C ASP A 11 9.21 -6.75 -1.66
N LEU A 12 8.24 -5.98 -2.14
CA LEU A 12 8.22 -4.51 -2.06
C LEU A 12 7.72 -4.00 -0.70
N TYR A 13 7.20 -4.88 0.16
CA TYR A 13 6.72 -4.52 1.49
C TYR A 13 7.86 -4.51 2.51
N THR A 14 8.68 -5.57 2.57
CA THR A 14 9.70 -5.71 3.61
C THR A 14 10.78 -4.62 3.47
N PRO A 15 11.04 -3.82 4.52
CA PRO A 15 12.07 -2.80 4.46
C PRO A 15 13.45 -3.45 4.36
N MET A 16 14.19 -3.12 3.30
CA MET A 16 15.59 -3.57 3.14
C MET A 16 16.50 -3.05 4.24
N TRP A 17 16.19 -1.86 4.78
CA TRP A 17 16.98 -1.22 5.83
C TRP A 17 16.14 -1.01 7.09
N VAL A 18 16.71 -1.40 8.21
CA VAL A 18 16.14 -1.18 9.53
C VAL A 18 17.15 -0.46 10.41
N ARG A 19 16.68 0.46 11.25
CA ARG A 19 17.51 1.11 12.27
C ARG A 19 16.82 1.04 13.62
N ASN A 20 17.60 1.31 14.67
CA ASN A 20 17.19 1.27 16.07
C ASN A 20 16.65 -0.09 16.52
N ASN A 21 16.37 -0.21 17.82
CA ASN A 21 15.87 -1.41 18.47
C ASN A 21 14.62 -1.10 19.33
N GLY A 22 13.95 -2.15 19.80
CA GLY A 22 12.81 -2.01 20.70
C GLY A 22 11.66 -1.18 20.11
N HIS A 23 11.14 -0.22 20.88
CA HIS A 23 10.02 0.64 20.46
C HIS A 23 10.39 1.65 19.37
N GLN A 24 11.68 1.98 19.27
CA GLN A 24 12.18 2.96 18.29
C GLN A 24 12.56 2.30 16.95
N LYS A 25 12.34 0.99 16.81
CA LYS A 25 12.69 0.24 15.60
C LYS A 25 11.95 0.80 14.38
N GLU A 26 12.72 1.19 13.38
CA GLU A 26 12.22 1.85 12.16
C GLU A 26 12.67 1.11 10.90
N GLY A 27 11.78 1.05 9.92
CA GLY A 27 12.05 0.55 8.58
C GLY A 27 12.14 1.71 7.58
N PHE A 28 13.04 1.60 6.61
CA PHE A 28 13.17 2.55 5.52
C PHE A 28 12.21 2.19 4.39
N CYS A 29 11.40 3.16 3.96
CA CYS A 29 10.61 3.10 2.75
C CYS A 29 11.42 3.67 1.59
N ASP A 30 11.82 2.79 0.69
CA ASP A 30 12.51 3.04 -0.56
C ASP A 30 11.59 3.55 -1.68
N THR A 31 10.28 3.32 -1.56
CA THR A 31 9.27 3.75 -2.54
C THR A 31 8.92 5.24 -2.44
N CYS A 32 9.32 5.92 -1.35
CA CYS A 32 9.17 7.37 -1.24
C CYS A 32 10.32 8.12 -1.92
N SER A 33 10.03 9.29 -2.48
CA SER A 33 11.05 10.24 -2.91
C SER A 33 10.80 11.59 -2.22
N PRO A 34 11.66 12.02 -1.27
CA PRO A 34 12.80 11.29 -0.71
C PRO A 34 12.37 10.11 0.17
N GLY A 35 13.24 9.09 0.30
CA GLY A 35 12.98 7.90 1.12
C GLY A 35 12.67 8.24 2.58
N LYS A 36 11.82 7.45 3.24
CA LYS A 36 11.27 7.79 4.56
C LYS A 36 11.50 6.70 5.61
N TRP A 37 11.96 7.08 6.79
CA TRP A 37 12.02 6.18 7.96
C TRP A 37 10.69 6.18 8.69
N LEU A 38 10.16 5.00 8.98
CA LEU A 38 8.87 4.84 9.68
C LEU A 38 8.96 3.75 10.74
N GLN A 39 8.27 3.98 11.85
CA GLN A 39 8.24 3.05 12.96
C GLN A 39 7.54 1.74 12.59
N LEU A 40 8.16 0.63 13.01
CA LEU A 40 7.65 -0.72 12.77
C LEU A 40 6.71 -1.17 13.89
N LYS A 41 6.97 -0.81 15.15
CA LYS A 41 6.19 -1.29 16.31
C LYS A 41 4.76 -0.75 16.38
N ASN A 42 4.52 0.48 15.93
CA ASN A 42 3.19 1.10 15.93
C ASN A 42 2.46 0.93 14.58
N SER A 43 2.95 0.03 13.72
CA SER A 43 2.41 -0.21 12.38
C SER A 43 2.42 1.02 11.45
N ALA A 44 3.16 2.10 11.77
CA ALA A 44 3.23 3.27 10.90
C ALA A 44 3.82 2.93 9.52
N PHE A 45 4.86 2.09 9.49
CA PHE A 45 5.43 1.57 8.25
C PHE A 45 4.40 0.77 7.43
N TRP A 46 3.62 -0.09 8.10
CA TRP A 46 2.58 -0.90 7.46
C TRP A 46 1.51 -0.02 6.81
N TYR A 47 0.93 0.90 7.58
CA TYR A 47 -0.07 1.85 7.12
C TYR A 47 0.42 2.67 5.92
N HIS A 48 1.67 3.08 5.95
CA HIS A 48 2.27 3.87 4.88
C HIS A 48 2.46 3.07 3.60
N LYS A 49 3.09 1.89 3.66
CA LYS A 49 3.24 1.02 2.48
C LYS A 49 1.87 0.67 1.88
N GLN A 50 0.88 0.43 2.72
CA GLN A 50 -0.46 0.07 2.26
C GLN A 50 -1.24 1.23 1.66
N PHE A 51 -1.33 2.39 2.33
CA PHE A 51 -2.20 3.49 1.88
C PHE A 51 -1.50 4.56 1.05
N SER A 52 -0.17 4.70 1.16
CA SER A 52 0.58 5.64 0.33
C SER A 52 1.08 4.99 -0.95
N HIS A 53 1.46 3.71 -0.90
CA HIS A 53 2.04 2.99 -2.05
C HIS A 53 1.15 1.87 -2.58
N GLY A 54 0.07 1.51 -1.89
CA GLY A 54 -0.81 0.44 -2.34
C GLY A 54 -0.15 -0.94 -2.27
N ILE A 55 0.79 -1.17 -1.37
CA ILE A 55 1.52 -2.45 -1.26
C ILE A 55 0.90 -3.30 -0.14
N SER A 56 0.54 -4.54 -0.47
CA SER A 56 -0.02 -5.50 0.46
C SER A 56 1.06 -6.09 1.38
N SER A 57 0.78 -6.14 2.69
CA SER A 57 1.67 -6.78 3.66
C SER A 57 1.67 -8.30 3.60
N VAL A 58 0.65 -8.86 2.93
CA VAL A 58 0.44 -10.30 2.77
C VAL A 58 1.25 -10.80 1.57
N SER A 59 1.02 -10.23 0.38
CA SER A 59 1.70 -10.66 -0.84
C SER A 59 3.04 -9.98 -1.07
N GLY A 60 3.38 -8.93 -0.32
CA GLY A 60 4.57 -8.11 -0.55
C GLY A 60 4.54 -7.31 -1.87
N ARG A 61 3.41 -7.33 -2.58
CA ARG A 61 3.25 -6.75 -3.92
C ARG A 61 2.19 -5.64 -3.94
N PRO A 62 2.18 -4.78 -4.98
CA PRO A 62 1.15 -3.76 -5.14
C PRO A 62 -0.24 -4.40 -5.31
N PHE A 63 -1.27 -3.72 -4.83
CA PHE A 63 -2.65 -4.11 -5.06
C PHE A 63 -2.96 -4.12 -6.55
N THR A 64 -3.78 -5.09 -6.96
CA THR A 64 -4.27 -5.20 -8.32
C THR A 64 -5.00 -3.90 -8.69
N ARG A 65 -4.71 -3.38 -9.88
CA ARG A 65 -5.40 -2.22 -10.42
C ARG A 65 -6.86 -2.57 -10.76
N PRO A 66 -7.77 -1.58 -10.76
CA PRO A 66 -9.14 -1.79 -11.23
C PRO A 66 -9.14 -2.30 -12.68
N LEU A 67 -10.10 -3.18 -13.00
CA LEU A 67 -10.27 -3.69 -14.38
C LEU A 67 -10.69 -2.59 -15.33
N GLN A 68 -11.53 -1.68 -14.84
CA GLN A 68 -12.03 -0.53 -15.57
C GLN A 68 -12.09 0.66 -14.64
N VAL A 69 -11.85 1.85 -15.17
CA VAL A 69 -11.99 3.11 -14.44
C VAL A 69 -13.06 3.94 -15.14
N ARG A 70 -14.00 4.48 -14.37
CA ARG A 70 -15.03 5.39 -14.87
C ARG A 70 -15.09 6.67 -14.05
N HIS A 71 -15.47 7.74 -14.71
CA HIS A 71 -15.87 8.99 -14.06
C HIS A 71 -17.37 8.88 -13.82
N TYR A 72 -17.78 8.73 -12.56
CA TYR A 72 -19.21 8.69 -12.21
C TYR A 72 -19.78 10.11 -12.14
N ASP A 73 -19.00 11.05 -11.60
CA ASP A 73 -19.33 12.47 -11.52
C ASP A 73 -18.04 13.30 -11.73
N ALA A 74 -18.15 14.61 -11.89
CA ALA A 74 -17.00 15.52 -12.01
C ALA A 74 -16.01 15.35 -10.85
N ASP A 75 -16.53 14.98 -9.67
CA ASP A 75 -15.77 14.85 -8.44
C ASP A 75 -15.43 13.42 -8.02
N LEU A 76 -15.91 12.39 -8.73
CA LEU A 76 -15.74 10.99 -8.29
C LEU A 76 -15.26 10.06 -9.41
N ILE A 77 -14.10 9.45 -9.17
CA ILE A 77 -13.53 8.41 -10.02
C ILE A 77 -13.74 7.06 -9.34
N GLU A 78 -14.38 6.13 -10.06
CA GLU A 78 -14.62 4.77 -9.59
C GLU A 78 -13.82 3.75 -10.40
N GLY A 79 -13.50 2.64 -9.75
CA GLY A 79 -12.82 1.49 -10.33
C GLY A 79 -13.62 0.22 -10.17
N LEU A 80 -13.66 -0.61 -11.21
CA LEU A 80 -14.24 -1.93 -11.14
C LEU A 80 -13.27 -2.90 -10.45
N CYS A 81 -13.65 -3.42 -9.29
CA CYS A 81 -12.88 -4.43 -8.57
C CYS A 81 -12.85 -5.76 -9.32
N HIS A 82 -11.65 -6.31 -9.51
CA HIS A 82 -11.48 -7.62 -10.14
C HIS A 82 -12.09 -8.78 -9.33
N GLN A 83 -12.16 -8.64 -8.00
CA GLN A 83 -12.60 -9.72 -7.12
C GLN A 83 -14.11 -9.66 -6.82
N CYS A 84 -14.62 -8.56 -6.27
CA CYS A 84 -16.06 -8.44 -6.00
C CYS A 84 -16.88 -7.97 -7.21
N ARG A 85 -16.24 -7.53 -8.30
CA ARG A 85 -16.91 -7.02 -9.52
C ARG A 85 -17.83 -5.83 -9.27
N GLN A 86 -17.57 -5.08 -8.19
CA GLN A 86 -18.30 -3.86 -7.87
C GLN A 86 -17.47 -2.62 -8.23
N TRP A 87 -18.18 -1.55 -8.59
CA TRP A 87 -17.59 -0.23 -8.74
C TRP A 87 -17.32 0.36 -7.36
N VAL A 88 -16.08 0.77 -7.13
CA VAL A 88 -15.66 1.33 -5.84
C VAL A 88 -14.87 2.61 -6.05
N PRO A 89 -14.96 3.58 -5.14
CA PRO A 89 -14.31 4.86 -5.30
C PRO A 89 -12.78 4.70 -5.24
N ILE A 90 -12.08 5.23 -6.24
CA ILE A 90 -10.61 5.27 -6.29
C ILE A 90 -10.11 6.57 -5.67
N ALA A 91 -10.63 7.70 -6.16
CA ALA A 91 -10.20 9.04 -5.83
C ALA A 91 -11.37 10.01 -5.99
N ASN A 92 -11.29 11.15 -5.30
CA ASN A 92 -12.21 12.27 -5.50
C ASN A 92 -11.46 13.50 -6.03
N ALA A 93 -12.16 14.47 -6.63
CA ALA A 93 -11.51 15.65 -7.20
C ALA A 93 -10.68 16.44 -6.18
N LYS A 94 -11.11 16.46 -4.91
CA LYS A 94 -10.39 17.13 -3.80
C LYS A 94 -9.11 16.41 -3.39
N ARG A 95 -9.02 15.09 -3.60
CA ARG A 95 -7.89 14.24 -3.24
C ARG A 95 -7.68 13.22 -4.35
N ARG A 96 -6.80 13.55 -5.29
CA ARG A 96 -6.35 12.69 -6.39
C ARG A 96 -5.49 11.49 -5.95
N ASN A 97 -5.64 11.02 -4.71
CA ASN A 97 -4.90 9.86 -4.20
C ASN A 97 -5.75 8.60 -4.25
N SER A 98 -5.11 7.47 -4.52
CA SER A 98 -5.77 6.16 -4.65
C SER A 98 -6.04 5.48 -3.29
N VAL A 99 -6.10 6.25 -2.20
CA VAL A 99 -6.24 5.72 -0.83
C VAL A 99 -7.54 4.95 -0.66
N LEU A 100 -8.62 5.43 -1.28
CA LEU A 100 -9.94 4.77 -1.23
C LEU A 100 -9.88 3.40 -1.91
N TRP A 101 -9.22 3.32 -3.06
CA TRP A 101 -8.94 2.05 -3.73
C TRP A 101 -8.15 1.10 -2.84
N PHE A 102 -7.05 1.56 -2.24
CA PHE A 102 -6.20 0.71 -1.40
C PHE A 102 -6.91 0.21 -0.14
N ARG A 103 -7.83 1.00 0.43
CA ARG A 103 -8.70 0.56 1.54
C ARG A 103 -9.64 -0.56 1.11
N HIS A 104 -10.24 -0.44 -0.06
CA HIS A 104 -11.08 -1.51 -0.62
C HIS A 104 -10.25 -2.75 -0.92
N ALA A 105 -9.14 -2.59 -1.66
CA ALA A 105 -8.25 -3.67 -2.04
C ALA A 105 -7.74 -4.46 -0.83
N HIS A 106 -7.31 -3.79 0.24
CA HIS A 106 -6.90 -4.48 1.46
C HIS A 106 -8.00 -5.35 2.09
N LYS A 107 -9.26 -4.91 2.03
CA LYS A 107 -10.39 -5.65 2.61
C LYS A 107 -10.95 -6.73 1.68
N CYS A 108 -10.92 -6.49 0.38
CA CYS A 108 -11.59 -7.33 -0.62
C CYS A 108 -10.62 -8.29 -1.31
N HIS A 109 -9.39 -7.86 -1.59
CA HIS A 109 -8.44 -8.68 -2.33
C HIS A 109 -7.89 -9.81 -1.44
N VAL A 110 -8.20 -11.04 -1.81
CA VAL A 110 -7.67 -12.24 -1.14
C VAL A 110 -6.35 -12.58 -1.81
N TYR A 111 -5.27 -12.29 -1.11
CA TYR A 111 -3.93 -12.72 -1.51
C TYR A 111 -3.56 -13.99 -0.75
N HIS A 112 -3.28 -15.06 -1.47
CA HIS A 112 -2.64 -16.24 -0.87
C HIS A 112 -1.21 -15.87 -0.47
N LYS A 113 -0.82 -16.31 0.74
CA LYS A 113 0.53 -16.13 1.28
C LYS A 113 1.51 -17.10 0.63
#